data_AF-A0AA38NXI2-F1
#
_entry.id   AF-A0AA38NXI2-F1
#
_cell.length_a   1.000
_cell.length_b   1.000
_cell.length_c   1.000
_cell.angle_alpha   90.00
_cell.angle_beta   90.00
_cell.angle_gamma   90.00
#
_symmetry.space_group_name_H-M   'P 1'
#
loop_
_entity.id
_entity.type
_entity.pdbx_description
1 polymer ?
#
loop_
_entity_poly.entity_id
_entity_poly.type
_entity_poly.pdbx_seq_one_letter_code
_entity_poly.pdbx_strand_id
1 'polypeptide(L)'
;MESSSFTLSHSIAQIPLPKNCVSTCICEKCGYSIQFNARSHNLREIIEHTRSGYTPTSSERVAYLGMLEETRHEIGHCEIELRRLREVTQKLEEQQRFLQAYEAGIKHITSPIQRLPLEILGLIFQYVCCGKDTTDILNHYKTRPYEVTTRLPTLDVSSVCSRWHRFVTSTPILWTSFGHEGDNFVSRDLNQ
;
A
#
# COMPACT_ATOMS: atom_id res chain seq x y z
N MET A 1 27.03 28.74 -19.90
CA MET A 1 25.98 27.78 -19.52
C MET A 1 26.67 26.55 -19.03
N GLU A 2 26.50 26.29 -17.74
CA GLU A 2 27.46 25.66 -16.84
C GLU A 2 27.58 24.15 -17.02
N SER A 3 28.83 23.69 -17.08
CA SER A 3 29.22 22.30 -16.96
C SER A 3 28.90 21.80 -15.56
N SER A 4 28.01 20.81 -15.46
CA SER A 4 27.77 20.04 -14.23
C SER A 4 29.00 19.21 -13.88
N SER A 5 29.87 19.77 -13.02
CA SER A 5 30.95 19.04 -12.37
C SER A 5 30.40 18.23 -11.20
N PHE A 6 30.21 16.93 -11.49
CA PHE A 6 30.16 15.76 -10.59
C PHE A 6 30.41 16.03 -9.09
N THR A 7 29.35 16.00 -8.30
CA THR A 7 29.36 15.88 -6.83
C THR A 7 29.49 14.42 -6.38
N LEU A 8 30.46 13.67 -6.92
CA LEU A 8 30.61 12.24 -6.59
C LEU A 8 31.34 11.98 -5.25
N SER A 9 32.02 12.99 -4.68
CA SER A 9 32.95 12.80 -3.55
C SER A 9 32.29 12.60 -2.20
N HIS A 10 31.04 13.05 -2.01
CA HIS A 10 30.40 13.07 -0.68
C HIS A 10 29.62 11.79 -0.33
N SER A 11 29.37 10.89 -1.29
CA SER A 11 28.43 9.77 -1.11
C SER A 11 29.10 8.41 -0.81
N ILE A 12 30.34 8.19 -1.27
CA ILE A 12 31.00 6.87 -1.17
C ILE A 12 31.38 6.52 0.28
N ALA A 13 31.60 7.51 1.15
CA ALA A 13 32.11 7.30 2.51
C ALA A 13 31.11 6.69 3.51
N GLN A 14 29.83 6.57 3.15
CA GLN A 14 28.76 6.12 4.08
C GLN A 14 28.17 4.74 3.71
N ILE A 15 28.63 4.10 2.65
CA ILE A 15 28.11 2.78 2.25
C ILE A 15 28.76 1.72 3.16
N PRO A 16 27.98 0.93 3.93
CA PRO A 16 28.51 -0.16 4.72
C PRO A 16 29.20 -1.17 3.80
N LEU A 17 30.52 -1.29 3.92
CA LEU A 17 31.33 -2.21 3.15
C LEU A 17 31.07 -3.66 3.60
N PRO A 18 30.53 -4.54 2.74
CA PRO A 18 30.46 -5.95 3.05
C PRO A 18 31.89 -6.50 3.13
N LYS A 19 32.21 -7.20 4.22
CA LYS A 19 33.57 -7.71 4.49
C LYS A 19 33.92 -8.92 3.60
N ASN A 20 32.92 -9.59 3.01
CA ASN A 20 33.06 -10.83 2.24
C ASN A 20 32.16 -10.84 0.99
N CYS A 21 32.44 -11.76 0.07
CA CYS A 21 31.56 -12.13 -1.05
C CYS A 21 30.12 -12.31 -0.56
N VAL A 22 29.20 -11.48 -1.07
CA VAL A 22 27.79 -11.50 -0.65
C VAL A 22 27.04 -12.37 -1.63
N SER A 23 26.53 -13.51 -1.16
CA SER A 23 25.62 -14.34 -1.92
C SER A 23 24.19 -14.09 -1.43
N THR A 24 23.31 -13.73 -2.35
CA THR A 24 21.88 -13.58 -2.08
C THR A 24 21.15 -14.75 -2.73
N CYS A 25 20.50 -15.59 -1.91
CA CYS A 25 19.62 -16.64 -2.41
C CYS A 25 18.32 -16.01 -2.94
N ILE A 26 18.01 -16.27 -4.21
CA ILE A 26 16.85 -15.69 -4.91
C ILE A 26 15.71 -16.70 -4.99
N CYS A 27 16.02 -18.00 -5.03
CA CYS A 27 15.03 -19.05 -5.04
C CYS A 27 15.48 -20.24 -4.19
N GLU A 28 14.81 -20.46 -3.06
CA GLU A 28 15.09 -21.59 -2.16
C GLU A 28 14.76 -22.96 -2.78
N LYS A 29 13.86 -23.01 -3.76
CA LYS A 29 13.46 -24.28 -4.40
C LYS A 29 14.50 -24.83 -5.37
N CYS A 30 15.16 -23.98 -6.15
CA CYS A 30 16.17 -24.40 -7.12
C CYS A 30 17.60 -24.04 -6.70
N GLY A 31 17.78 -23.32 -5.58
CA GLY A 31 19.08 -22.86 -5.10
C GLY A 31 19.69 -21.74 -5.93
N TYR A 32 18.90 -21.10 -6.82
CA TYR A 32 19.40 -19.99 -7.62
C TYR A 32 19.81 -18.84 -6.71
N SER A 33 21.08 -18.46 -6.79
CA SER A 33 21.69 -17.40 -6.00
C SER A 33 22.53 -16.49 -6.89
N ILE A 34 22.58 -15.22 -6.51
CA ILE A 34 23.46 -14.25 -7.16
C ILE A 34 24.63 -14.03 -6.21
N GLN A 35 25.84 -14.22 -6.72
CA GLN A 35 27.07 -13.96 -5.97
C GLN A 35 27.66 -12.64 -6.43
N PHE A 36 28.09 -11.83 -5.46
CA PHE A 36 28.82 -10.59 -5.71
C PHE A 36 30.23 -10.73 -5.17
N ASN A 37 31.21 -10.66 -6.06
CA ASN A 37 32.60 -10.62 -5.67
C ASN A 37 33.02 -9.16 -5.41
N ALA A 38 32.41 -8.54 -4.40
CA ALA A 38 32.87 -7.26 -3.92
C ALA A 38 34.25 -7.46 -3.29
N ARG A 39 35.31 -7.16 -4.05
CA ARG A 39 36.69 -7.14 -3.54
C ARG A 39 36.80 -5.97 -2.56
N SER A 40 36.38 -6.21 -1.32
CA SER A 40 36.31 -5.23 -0.22
C SER A 40 37.63 -4.50 0.02
N HIS A 41 38.75 -5.15 -0.30
CA HIS A 41 40.09 -4.58 -0.24
C HIS A 41 40.34 -3.43 -1.24
N ASN A 42 39.69 -3.45 -2.41
CA ASN A 42 39.93 -2.45 -3.46
C ASN A 42 39.24 -1.12 -3.18
N LEU A 43 38.09 -1.09 -2.49
CA LEU A 43 37.37 0.17 -2.28
C LEU A 43 38.12 1.12 -1.35
N ARG A 44 38.76 0.59 -0.30
CA ARG A 44 39.53 1.39 0.65
C ARG A 44 40.73 2.04 -0.05
N GLU A 45 41.47 1.26 -0.84
CA GLU A 45 42.60 1.72 -1.63
C GLU A 45 42.18 2.81 -2.64
N ILE A 46 41.08 2.61 -3.35
CA ILE A 46 40.52 3.61 -4.29
C ILE A 46 40.17 4.92 -3.55
N ILE A 47 39.58 4.84 -2.35
CA ILE A 47 39.27 6.04 -1.54
C ILE A 47 40.56 6.76 -1.11
N GLU A 48 41.58 6.03 -0.67
CA GLU A 48 42.86 6.60 -0.23
C GLU A 48 43.62 7.25 -1.41
N HIS A 49 43.64 6.62 -2.60
CA HIS A 49 44.20 7.20 -3.81
C HIS A 49 43.47 8.48 -4.25
N THR A 50 42.14 8.47 -4.18
CA THR A 50 41.33 9.65 -4.51
C THR A 50 41.66 10.83 -3.58
N ARG A 51 41.85 10.58 -2.28
CA ARG A 51 42.15 11.61 -1.28
C ARG A 51 43.57 12.16 -1.35
N SER A 52 44.53 11.33 -1.79
CA SER A 52 45.95 11.71 -1.90
C SER A 52 46.31 12.39 -3.22
N GLY A 53 45.38 12.49 -4.18
CA GLY A 53 45.67 12.99 -5.52
C GLY A 53 46.56 12.04 -6.33
N TYR A 54 46.58 10.76 -5.96
CA TYR A 54 47.40 9.75 -6.62
C TYR A 54 47.03 9.61 -8.10
N THR A 55 48.05 9.53 -8.96
CA THR A 55 47.88 9.33 -10.40
C THR A 55 48.31 7.92 -10.77
N PRO A 56 47.38 7.06 -11.24
CA PRO A 56 47.70 5.69 -11.62
C PRO A 56 48.65 5.63 -12.83
N THR A 57 49.55 4.65 -12.82
CA THR A 57 50.34 4.24 -13.97
C THR A 57 49.45 3.72 -15.11
N SER A 58 50.01 3.57 -16.31
CA SER A 58 49.27 3.04 -17.46
C SER A 58 48.73 1.62 -17.21
N SER A 59 49.51 0.75 -16.56
CA SER A 59 49.10 -0.62 -16.21
C SER A 59 47.98 -0.64 -15.16
N GLU A 60 48.08 0.19 -14.11
CA GLU A 60 47.04 0.29 -13.09
C GLU A 60 45.74 0.86 -13.66
N ARG A 61 45.84 1.85 -14.56
CA ARG A 61 44.67 2.40 -15.25
C ARG A 61 43.92 1.32 -16.03
N VAL A 62 44.62 0.44 -16.74
CA VAL A 62 44.00 -0.68 -17.45
C VAL A 62 43.32 -1.64 -16.47
N ALA A 63 43.95 -1.95 -15.33
CA ALA A 63 43.35 -2.78 -14.29
C ALA A 63 42.06 -2.16 -13.71
N TYR A 64 42.09 -0.85 -13.40
CA TYR A 64 40.92 -0.12 -12.91
C TYR A 64 39.77 -0.09 -13.93
N LEU A 65 40.07 0.08 -15.21
CA LEU A 65 39.06 0.04 -16.27
C LEU A 65 38.42 -1.35 -16.41
N GLY A 66 39.22 -2.42 -16.30
CA GLY A 66 38.71 -3.79 -16.28
C GLY A 66 37.77 -4.04 -15.09
N MET A 67 38.17 -3.61 -13.89
CA MET A 67 37.34 -3.69 -12.68
C MET A 67 36.05 -2.88 -12.81
N LEU A 68 36.10 -1.70 -13.44
CA LEU A 68 34.92 -0.87 -13.66
C LEU A 68 33.90 -1.57 -14.57
N GLU A 69 34.36 -2.23 -15.62
CA GLU A 69 33.50 -2.96 -16.55
C GLU A 69 32.89 -4.21 -15.90
N GLU A 70 33.68 -4.96 -15.12
CA GLU A 70 33.18 -6.08 -14.32
C GLU A 70 32.11 -5.62 -13.31
N THR A 71 32.38 -4.53 -12.59
CA THR A 71 31.42 -3.93 -11.64
C THR A 71 30.14 -3.47 -12.33
N ARG A 72 30.26 -2.86 -13.52
CA ARG A 72 29.10 -2.43 -14.32
C ARG A 72 28.26 -3.62 -14.76
N HIS A 73 28.90 -4.71 -15.17
CA HIS A 73 28.22 -5.95 -15.54
C HIS A 73 27.45 -6.54 -14.34
N GLU A 74 28.09 -6.60 -13.16
CA GLU A 74 27.45 -7.05 -11.92
C GLU A 74 26.23 -6.20 -11.54
N ILE A 75 26.35 -4.86 -11.63
CA ILE A 75 25.22 -3.93 -11.40
C ILE A 75 24.08 -4.20 -12.38
N GLY A 76 24.37 -4.33 -13.67
CA GLY A 76 23.36 -4.63 -14.68
C GLY A 76 22.64 -5.95 -14.41
N HIS A 77 23.38 -6.97 -13.95
CA HIS A 77 22.80 -8.23 -13.53
C HIS A 77 21.88 -8.08 -12.29
N CYS A 78 22.28 -7.28 -11.28
CA CYS A 78 21.39 -6.95 -10.15
C CYS A 78 20.06 -6.35 -10.62
N GLU A 79 20.13 -5.36 -11.52
CA GLU A 79 18.98 -4.60 -11.96
C GLU A 79 17.97 -5.47 -12.71
N ILE A 80 18.45 -6.41 -13.52
CA ILE A 80 17.63 -7.39 -14.21
C ILE A 80 16.89 -8.28 -13.21
N GLU A 81 17.61 -8.83 -12.23
CA GLU A 81 16.99 -9.72 -11.24
C GLU A 81 16.04 -8.99 -10.29
N LEU A 82 16.36 -7.74 -9.91
CA LEU A 82 15.44 -6.89 -9.15
C LEU A 82 14.15 -6.61 -9.93
N ARG A 83 14.24 -6.33 -11.23
CA ARG A 83 13.07 -6.14 -12.08
C ARG A 83 12.23 -7.41 -12.14
N ARG A 84 12.87 -8.55 -12.43
CA ARG A 84 12.20 -9.86 -12.51
C ARG A 84 11.49 -10.21 -11.20
N LEU A 85 12.13 -9.99 -10.05
CA LEU A 85 11.53 -10.24 -8.74
C LEU A 85 10.34 -9.35 -8.46
N ARG A 86 10.42 -8.05 -8.78
CA ARG A 86 9.29 -7.12 -8.61
C ARG A 86 8.08 -7.54 -9.45
N GLU A 87 8.30 -7.98 -10.69
CA GLU A 87 7.22 -8.50 -11.55
C GLU A 87 6.55 -9.75 -10.96
N VAL A 88 7.33 -10.67 -10.40
CA VAL A 88 6.79 -11.87 -9.74
C VAL A 88 6.00 -11.49 -8.49
N THR A 89 6.52 -10.59 -7.65
CA THR A 89 5.81 -10.08 -6.48
C THR A 89 4.48 -9.43 -6.85
N GLN A 90 4.48 -8.58 -7.88
CA GLN A 90 3.25 -7.95 -8.36
C GLN A 90 2.19 -8.98 -8.79
N LYS A 91 2.59 -10.01 -9.53
CA LYS A 91 1.67 -11.09 -9.93
C LYS A 91 1.09 -11.84 -8.72
N LEU A 92 1.91 -12.10 -7.70
CA LEU A 92 1.46 -12.76 -6.48
C LEU A 92 0.50 -11.87 -5.68
N GLU A 93 0.74 -10.56 -5.61
CA GLU A 93 -0.17 -9.60 -4.97
C GLU A 93 -1.52 -9.50 -5.71
N GLU A 94 -1.52 -9.54 -7.04
CA GLU A 94 -2.73 -9.62 -7.85
C GLU A 94 -3.53 -10.90 -7.56
N GLN A 95 -2.85 -12.04 -7.52
CA GLN A 95 -3.47 -13.32 -7.15
C GLN A 95 -4.02 -13.31 -5.73
N GLN A 96 -3.28 -12.74 -4.77
CA GLN A 96 -3.73 -12.60 -3.39
C GLN A 96 -5.00 -11.75 -3.30
N ARG A 97 -5.03 -10.58 -3.97
CA ARG A 97 -6.22 -9.70 -4.01
C ARG A 97 -7.43 -10.42 -4.61
N PHE A 98 -7.23 -11.18 -5.69
CA PHE A 98 -8.28 -11.98 -6.29
C PHE A 98 -8.83 -13.02 -5.29
N LEU A 99 -7.96 -13.77 -4.62
CA LEU A 99 -8.37 -14.79 -3.66
C LEU A 99 -9.10 -14.20 -2.45
N GLN A 100 -8.67 -13.04 -1.96
CA GLN A 100 -9.36 -12.31 -0.90
C GLN A 100 -10.76 -11.85 -1.32
N ALA A 101 -10.90 -11.32 -2.53
CA ALA A 101 -12.21 -10.93 -3.07
C ALA A 101 -13.13 -12.15 -3.26
N TYR A 102 -12.58 -13.27 -3.74
CA TYR A 102 -13.29 -14.53 -3.89
C TYR A 102 -13.77 -15.08 -2.53
N GLU A 103 -12.90 -15.08 -1.52
CA GLU A 103 -13.23 -15.48 -0.16
C GLU A 103 -14.35 -14.60 0.44
N ALA A 104 -14.24 -13.27 0.28
CA ALA A 104 -15.27 -12.34 0.73
C ALA A 104 -16.62 -12.60 0.05
N GLY A 105 -16.61 -12.92 -1.25
CA GLY A 105 -17.80 -13.32 -2.00
C GLY A 105 -18.44 -14.59 -1.44
N ILE A 106 -17.64 -15.64 -1.17
CA ILE A 106 -18.13 -16.89 -0.55
C ILE A 106 -18.73 -16.60 0.83
N LYS A 107 -18.00 -15.86 1.69
CA LYS A 107 -18.48 -15.46 3.02
C LYS A 107 -19.81 -14.71 2.94
N HIS A 108 -19.93 -13.81 1.97
CA HIS A 108 -21.17 -13.06 1.77
C HIS A 108 -22.34 -13.98 1.39
N ILE A 109 -22.21 -14.85 0.38
CA ILE A 109 -23.33 -15.71 -0.06
C ILE A 109 -23.67 -16.82 0.94
N THR A 110 -22.71 -17.23 1.78
CA THR A 110 -22.92 -18.23 2.83
C THR A 110 -23.42 -17.62 4.14
N SER A 111 -23.42 -16.30 4.26
CA SER A 111 -23.86 -15.60 5.47
C SER A 111 -25.32 -15.92 5.81
N PRO A 112 -25.66 -16.17 7.09
CA PRO A 112 -27.04 -16.43 7.52
C PRO A 112 -28.03 -15.35 7.08
N ILE A 113 -27.58 -14.10 6.99
CA ILE A 113 -28.43 -12.97 6.59
C ILE A 113 -28.98 -13.12 5.16
N GLN A 114 -28.26 -13.84 4.29
CA GLN A 114 -28.72 -14.12 2.93
C GLN A 114 -29.84 -15.18 2.89
N ARG A 115 -30.03 -15.94 3.97
CA ARG A 115 -31.09 -16.95 4.08
C ARG A 115 -32.36 -16.43 4.76
N LEU A 116 -32.33 -15.20 5.29
CA LEU A 116 -33.49 -14.63 5.96
C LEU A 116 -34.63 -14.37 4.96
N PRO A 117 -35.88 -14.66 5.35
CA PRO A 117 -37.06 -14.17 4.65
C PRO A 117 -37.07 -12.63 4.55
N LEU A 118 -37.73 -12.10 3.53
CA LEU A 118 -37.77 -10.66 3.28
C LEU A 118 -38.50 -9.90 4.41
N GLU A 119 -39.44 -10.55 5.08
CA GLU A 119 -40.19 -10.01 6.21
C GLU A 119 -39.24 -9.72 7.39
N ILE A 120 -38.37 -10.68 7.71
CA ILE A 120 -37.38 -10.53 8.79
C ILE A 120 -36.34 -9.48 8.41
N LEU A 121 -35.89 -9.48 7.15
CA LEU A 121 -34.96 -8.47 6.64
C LEU A 121 -35.56 -7.06 6.71
N GLY A 122 -36.85 -6.92 6.40
CA GLY A 122 -37.61 -5.68 6.50
C GLY A 122 -37.70 -5.15 7.93
N LEU A 123 -37.97 -6.03 8.90
CA LEU A 123 -37.97 -5.65 10.32
C LEU A 123 -36.59 -5.16 10.78
N ILE A 124 -35.51 -5.83 10.37
CA ILE A 124 -34.14 -5.40 10.67
C ILE A 124 -33.87 -4.04 10.05
N PHE A 125 -34.22 -3.82 8.77
CA PHE A 125 -33.98 -2.55 8.10
C PHE A 125 -34.81 -1.41 8.69
N GLN A 126 -36.06 -1.67 9.05
CA GLN A 126 -36.91 -0.67 9.71
C GLN A 126 -36.35 -0.29 11.08
N TYR A 127 -35.86 -1.27 11.85
CA TYR A 127 -35.18 -1.00 13.11
C TYR A 127 -33.93 -0.12 12.89
N VAL A 128 -33.09 -0.45 11.91
CA VAL A 128 -31.85 0.28 11.62
C VAL A 128 -32.11 1.69 11.07
N CYS A 129 -33.06 1.84 10.13
CA CYS A 129 -33.29 3.08 9.39
C CYS A 129 -34.28 4.03 10.08
N CYS A 130 -35.16 3.52 10.94
CA CYS A 130 -36.23 4.30 11.57
C CYS A 130 -36.18 4.26 13.11
N GLY A 131 -35.25 3.52 13.72
CA GLY A 131 -35.06 3.49 15.16
C GLY A 131 -34.47 4.81 15.68
N LYS A 132 -35.01 5.31 16.79
CA LYS A 132 -34.55 6.58 17.41
C LYS A 132 -33.19 6.45 18.10
N ASP A 133 -32.78 5.23 18.44
CA ASP A 133 -31.54 4.92 19.17
C ASP A 133 -30.41 4.42 18.25
N THR A 134 -30.68 4.23 16.94
CA THR A 134 -29.70 3.60 16.03
C THR A 134 -28.65 4.56 15.50
N THR A 135 -28.88 5.88 15.57
CA THR A 135 -27.88 6.91 15.27
C THR A 135 -26.66 6.78 16.17
N ASP A 136 -26.85 6.45 17.46
CA ASP A 136 -25.75 6.21 18.39
C ASP A 136 -25.03 4.89 18.14
N ILE A 137 -25.76 3.81 17.82
CA ILE A 137 -25.18 2.50 17.49
C ILE A 137 -24.33 2.60 16.22
N LEU A 138 -24.78 3.38 15.22
CA LEU A 138 -24.08 3.57 13.96
C LEU A 138 -22.80 4.42 14.09
N ASN A 139 -22.79 5.33 15.05
CA ASN A 139 -21.61 6.15 15.37
C ASN A 139 -20.59 5.38 16.24
N HIS A 140 -21.05 4.49 17.12
CA HIS A 140 -20.18 3.81 18.10
C HIS A 140 -19.19 2.81 17.47
N TYR A 141 -19.46 2.27 16.29
CA TYR A 141 -18.52 1.34 15.61
C TYR A 141 -17.54 2.03 14.65
N LYS A 142 -17.59 3.37 14.49
CA LYS A 142 -16.62 4.11 13.66
C LYS A 142 -15.62 4.85 14.55
N THR A 143 -14.39 4.37 14.52
CA THR A 143 -13.24 4.78 15.37
C THR A 143 -12.65 6.17 15.02
N ARG A 144 -13.44 7.13 14.54
CA ARG A 144 -12.95 8.48 14.21
C ARG A 144 -13.83 9.56 14.86
N PRO A 145 -13.34 10.25 15.92
CA PRO A 145 -14.15 11.15 16.74
C PRO A 145 -14.54 12.51 16.11
N TYR A 146 -14.26 12.78 14.83
CA TYR A 146 -14.29 14.16 14.33
C TYR A 146 -15.07 14.43 13.02
N GLU A 147 -15.70 13.44 12.41
CA GLU A 147 -16.58 13.69 11.26
C GLU A 147 -17.98 13.18 11.58
N VAL A 148 -18.81 14.05 12.16
CA VAL A 148 -20.27 13.87 12.17
C VAL A 148 -20.77 14.10 10.75
N THR A 149 -20.48 13.16 9.86
CA THR A 149 -21.23 13.03 8.61
C THR A 149 -22.49 12.27 8.97
N THR A 150 -23.64 12.95 8.93
CA THR A 150 -24.97 12.37 9.10
C THR A 150 -25.21 11.36 7.97
N ARG A 151 -24.64 10.16 8.11
CA ARG A 151 -24.81 9.09 7.14
C ARG A 151 -26.19 8.49 7.35
N LEU A 152 -26.97 8.53 6.29
CA LEU A 152 -28.31 7.99 6.24
C LEU A 152 -28.22 6.46 6.31
N PRO A 153 -28.75 5.81 7.37
CA PRO A 153 -28.64 4.36 7.53
C PRO A 153 -29.25 3.60 6.34
N THR A 154 -30.29 4.16 5.74
CA THR A 154 -30.94 3.65 4.52
C THR A 154 -29.98 3.58 3.33
N LEU A 155 -29.07 4.56 3.17
CA LEU A 155 -28.05 4.54 2.14
C LEU A 155 -27.00 3.47 2.42
N ASP A 156 -26.54 3.37 3.67
CA ASP A 156 -25.56 2.35 4.08
C ASP A 156 -26.12 0.93 3.83
N VAL A 157 -27.37 0.66 4.21
CA VAL A 157 -28.05 -0.63 3.96
C VAL A 157 -28.24 -0.89 2.45
N SER A 158 -28.65 0.11 1.67
CA SER A 158 -28.83 -0.05 0.22
C SER A 158 -27.53 -0.36 -0.53
N SER A 159 -26.37 0.01 0.03
CA SER A 159 -25.06 -0.20 -0.60
C SER A 159 -24.50 -1.62 -0.46
N VAL A 160 -25.09 -2.46 0.41
CA VAL A 160 -24.54 -3.78 0.76
C VAL A 160 -24.59 -4.76 -0.41
N CYS A 161 -25.76 -4.94 -1.04
CA CYS A 161 -25.89 -5.79 -2.22
C CYS A 161 -27.15 -5.44 -3.03
N SER A 162 -27.24 -5.94 -4.27
CA SER A 162 -28.36 -5.66 -5.18
C SER A 162 -29.72 -6.12 -4.63
N ARG A 163 -29.77 -7.21 -3.86
CA ARG A 163 -30.99 -7.68 -3.19
C ARG A 163 -31.48 -6.66 -2.16
N TRP A 164 -30.57 -6.13 -1.35
CA TRP A 164 -30.89 -5.15 -0.31
C TRP A 164 -31.29 -3.82 -0.94
N HIS A 165 -30.53 -3.37 -1.95
CA HIS A 165 -30.89 -2.18 -2.73
C HIS A 165 -32.31 -2.28 -3.32
N ARG A 166 -32.63 -3.39 -3.98
CA ARG A 166 -33.97 -3.59 -4.56
C ARG A 166 -35.06 -3.58 -3.51
N PHE A 167 -34.83 -4.22 -2.36
CA PHE A 167 -35.79 -4.23 -1.26
C PHE A 167 -35.98 -2.84 -0.64
N VAL A 168 -34.89 -2.11 -0.40
CA VAL A 168 -34.94 -0.75 0.16
C VAL A 168 -35.63 0.23 -0.79
N THR A 169 -35.36 0.12 -2.09
CA THR A 169 -36.01 0.97 -3.11
C THR A 169 -37.49 0.64 -3.28
N SER A 170 -37.91 -0.62 -3.08
CA SER A 170 -39.32 -1.01 -3.10
C SER A 170 -40.07 -0.74 -1.79
N THR A 171 -39.40 -0.22 -0.75
CA THR A 171 -39.98 -0.05 0.59
C THR A 171 -39.88 1.42 1.04
N PRO A 172 -40.83 2.30 0.63
CA PRO A 172 -40.76 3.74 0.88
C PRO A 172 -40.69 4.13 2.36
N ILE A 173 -41.24 3.32 3.27
CA ILE A 173 -41.23 3.59 4.71
C ILE A 173 -39.80 3.66 5.30
N LEU A 174 -38.81 3.04 4.65
CA LEU A 174 -37.41 3.11 5.08
C LEU A 174 -36.77 4.48 4.78
N TRP A 175 -37.47 5.33 4.00
CA TRP A 175 -37.05 6.68 3.64
C TRP A 175 -37.81 7.76 4.41
N THR A 176 -38.71 7.41 5.34
CA THR A 176 -39.53 8.42 6.01
C THR A 176 -38.85 9.06 7.24
N SER A 177 -37.70 8.54 7.68
CA SER A 177 -36.94 9.11 8.81
C SER A 177 -36.11 10.35 8.45
N PHE A 178 -36.06 10.76 7.17
CA PHE A 178 -35.35 11.98 6.73
C PHE A 178 -36.01 13.30 7.14
N GLY A 179 -37.16 13.27 7.81
CA GLY A 179 -38.05 14.43 7.96
C GLY A 179 -38.13 15.10 9.34
N HIS A 180 -37.20 14.86 10.28
CA HIS A 180 -37.28 15.53 11.58
C HIS A 180 -35.93 15.77 12.25
N GLU A 181 -35.08 16.57 11.60
CA GLU A 181 -34.08 17.37 12.31
C GLU A 181 -34.53 18.82 12.15
N GLY A 182 -35.47 19.22 13.02
CA GLY A 182 -35.99 20.57 13.05
C GLY A 182 -34.87 21.55 13.36
N ASP A 183 -34.69 22.51 12.45
CA ASP A 183 -33.88 23.71 12.62
C ASP A 183 -34.17 24.35 13.99
N ASN A 184 -33.29 24.12 14.96
CA ASN A 184 -33.13 25.03 16.08
C ASN A 184 -32.13 26.12 15.68
N PHE A 185 -32.55 26.98 14.74
CA PHE A 185 -31.88 28.25 14.51
C PHE A 185 -32.18 29.16 15.72
N VAL A 186 -31.32 29.07 16.72
CA VAL A 186 -31.31 30.03 17.84
C VAL A 186 -30.90 31.38 17.27
N SER A 187 -31.88 32.25 16.99
CA SER A 187 -31.65 33.68 16.83
C SER A 187 -31.11 34.25 18.14
N ARG A 188 -29.79 34.26 18.27
CA ARG A 188 -29.08 35.26 19.08
C ARG A 188 -28.61 36.31 18.10
N ASP A 189 -29.19 37.50 18.19
CA ASP A 189 -28.48 38.78 18.28
C ASP A 189 -29.43 39.94 17.94
N LEU A 190 -30.02 40.50 19.00
CA LEU A 190 -30.41 41.90 19.07
C LEU A 190 -30.13 42.34 20.51
N ASN A 191 -28.90 42.81 20.73
CA ASN A 191 -28.53 43.80 21.75
C ASN A 191 -27.06 44.17 21.56
N GLN A 192 -26.79 45.17 20.72
CA GLN A 192 -25.89 46.27 21.05
C GLN A 192 -26.19 47.48 20.17
#